data_AF-A0A9X1IHC5-F1
#
_entry.id   AF-A0A9X1IHC5-F1
#
_cell.length_a   1.000
_cell.length_b   1.000
_cell.length_c   1.000
_cell.angle_alpha   90.00
_cell.angle_beta   90.00
_cell.angle_gamma   90.00
#
_symmetry.space_group_name_H-M   'P 1'
#
loop_
_entity.id
_entity.type
_entity.pdbx_description
1 polymer ?
#
loop_
_entity_poly.entity_id
_entity_poly.type
_entity_poly.pdbx_seq_one_letter_code
_entity_poly.pdbx_strand_id
1 'polypeptide(L)'
;MPESDTLMEEAREARLQIARHLAELHRLHLTLARDSRALKRFTQAGRPGLEIEIAAELLEQYLGASDAFLENMRGRFEARLGLLRRGEPRQGPDPEEAPGHGAFWLSFSRLCAVLRRAGGHR
;
A
#
# COMPACT_ATOMS: atom_id res chain seq x y z
N MET A 1 19.80 3.32 -25.97
CA MET A 1 18.77 2.26 -25.92
C MET A 1 18.98 1.20 -24.82
N PRO A 2 20.20 0.74 -24.44
CA PRO A 2 20.34 -0.31 -23.41
C PRO A 2 19.99 0.13 -21.98
N GLU A 3 20.15 1.41 -21.65
CA GLU A 3 19.85 1.97 -20.32
C GLU A 3 18.34 2.03 -20.02
N SER A 4 17.51 2.33 -21.02
CA SER A 4 16.04 2.33 -20.89
C SER A 4 15.51 0.92 -20.63
N ASP A 5 16.06 -0.08 -21.32
CA ASP A 5 15.66 -1.48 -21.13
C ASP A 5 16.08 -1.99 -19.74
N THR A 6 17.23 -1.52 -19.23
CA THR A 6 17.71 -1.82 -17.87
C THR A 6 16.76 -1.26 -16.81
N LEU A 7 16.39 0.02 -16.90
CA LEU A 7 15.46 0.65 -15.96
C LEU A 7 14.05 0.04 -16.01
N MET A 8 13.62 -0.43 -17.19
CA MET A 8 12.35 -1.14 -17.33
C MET A 8 12.38 -2.50 -16.62
N GLU A 9 13.49 -3.23 -16.69
CA GLU A 9 13.65 -4.50 -15.98
C GLU A 9 13.74 -4.27 -14.47
N GLU A 10 14.50 -3.27 -14.00
CA GLU A 10 14.53 -2.88 -12.58
C GLU A 10 13.14 -2.53 -12.05
N ALA A 11 12.34 -1.78 -12.83
CA ALA A 11 10.96 -1.47 -12.47
C ALA A 11 10.07 -2.72 -12.40
N ARG A 12 10.31 -3.72 -13.26
CA ARG A 12 9.60 -5.00 -13.23
C ARG A 12 9.99 -5.82 -12.00
N GLU A 13 11.27 -5.90 -11.68
CA GLU A 13 11.78 -6.58 -10.49
C GLU A 13 11.22 -5.95 -9.21
N ALA A 14 11.23 -4.62 -9.11
CA ALA A 14 10.66 -3.90 -7.98
C ALA A 14 9.17 -4.21 -7.79
N ARG A 15 8.38 -4.25 -8.87
CA ARG A 15 6.96 -4.64 -8.81
C ARG A 15 6.79 -6.08 -8.32
N LEU A 16 7.63 -6.99 -8.79
CA LEU A 16 7.57 -8.39 -8.38
C LEU A 16 7.94 -8.58 -6.91
N GLN A 17 8.95 -7.85 -6.41
CA GLN A 17 9.32 -7.86 -5.00
C GLN A 17 8.18 -7.33 -4.12
N ILE A 18 7.59 -6.19 -4.50
CA ILE A 18 6.42 -5.63 -3.80
C ILE A 18 5.27 -6.65 -3.77
N ALA A 19 4.96 -7.29 -4.90
CA ALA A 19 3.90 -8.29 -4.98
C ALA A 19 4.16 -9.49 -4.06
N ARG A 20 5.40 -9.96 -3.94
CA ARG A 20 5.78 -11.04 -3.01
C ARG A 20 5.55 -10.62 -1.55
N HIS A 21 5.99 -9.43 -1.16
CA HIS A 21 5.78 -8.93 0.20
C HIS A 21 4.29 -8.78 0.54
N LEU A 22 3.47 -8.30 -0.41
CA LEU A 22 2.02 -8.20 -0.21
C LEU A 22 1.34 -9.57 -0.10
N ALA A 23 1.81 -10.57 -0.87
CA ALA A 23 1.33 -11.94 -0.74
C ALA A 23 1.68 -12.53 0.63
N GLU A 24 2.87 -12.25 1.15
CA GLU A 24 3.27 -12.70 2.47
C GLU A 24 2.46 -12.02 3.59
N LEU A 25 2.23 -10.70 3.47
CA LEU A 25 1.35 -9.98 4.38
C LEU A 25 -0.07 -10.57 4.38
N HIS A 26 -0.60 -10.93 3.21
CA HIS A 26 -1.90 -11.59 3.13
C HIS A 26 -1.92 -12.94 3.85
N ARG A 27 -0.86 -13.76 3.74
CA ARG A 27 -0.74 -15.01 4.50
C ARG A 27 -0.73 -14.77 6.00
N LEU A 28 -0.03 -13.74 6.47
CA LEU A 28 -0.03 -13.36 7.87
C LEU A 28 -1.44 -12.96 8.35
N HIS A 29 -2.20 -12.20 7.54
CA HIS A 29 -3.60 -11.89 7.86
C HIS A 29 -4.48 -13.13 7.97
N LEU A 30 -4.28 -14.14 7.11
CA LEU A 30 -4.99 -15.41 7.20
C LEU A 30 -4.62 -16.19 8.47
N THR A 31 -3.36 -16.16 8.88
CA THR A 31 -2.89 -16.74 10.15
C THR A 31 -3.56 -16.06 11.33
N LEU A 32 -3.58 -14.72 11.38
CA LEU A 32 -4.27 -13.97 12.44
C LEU A 32 -5.77 -14.28 12.49
N ALA A 33 -6.42 -14.41 11.34
CA ALA A 33 -7.83 -14.80 11.27
C ALA A 33 -8.09 -16.24 11.74
N ARG A 34 -7.12 -17.14 11.61
CA ARG A 34 -7.19 -18.48 12.18
C ARG A 34 -7.00 -18.45 13.69
N ASP A 35 -6.02 -17.68 14.16
CA ASP A 35 -5.70 -17.58 15.58
C ASP A 35 -6.83 -16.92 16.37
N SER A 36 -7.50 -15.91 15.80
CA SER A 36 -8.68 -15.29 16.39
C SER A 36 -9.84 -16.28 16.56
N ARG A 37 -10.06 -17.18 15.58
CA ARG A 37 -11.07 -18.26 15.71
C ARG A 37 -10.71 -19.26 16.80
N ALA A 38 -9.42 -19.51 17.02
CA ALA A 38 -8.94 -20.43 18.04
C ALA A 38 -9.19 -19.90 19.47
N LEU A 39 -9.42 -18.59 19.64
CA LEU A 39 -9.73 -17.98 20.94
C LEU A 39 -11.02 -18.53 21.56
N LYS A 40 -11.96 -19.02 20.75
CA LYS A 40 -13.22 -19.66 21.18
C LYS A 40 -13.02 -20.74 22.26
N ARG A 41 -11.83 -21.38 22.30
CA ARG A 41 -11.47 -22.35 23.33
C ARG A 41 -11.59 -21.79 24.75
N PHE A 42 -11.37 -20.49 24.95
CA PHE A 42 -11.48 -19.84 26.26
C PHE A 42 -12.93 -19.69 26.69
N THR A 43 -13.82 -19.27 25.78
CA THR A 43 -15.27 -19.29 26.06
C THR A 43 -15.76 -20.72 26.34
N GLN A 44 -15.31 -21.72 25.56
CA GLN A 44 -15.66 -23.13 25.79
C GLN A 44 -15.17 -23.65 27.15
N ALA A 45 -14.06 -23.11 27.67
CA ALA A 45 -13.54 -23.42 28.99
C ALA A 45 -14.21 -22.60 30.13
N GLY A 46 -15.28 -21.86 29.85
CA GLY A 46 -15.97 -21.03 30.85
C GLY A 46 -15.19 -19.78 31.26
N ARG A 47 -14.27 -19.31 30.41
CA ARG A 47 -13.42 -18.12 30.62
C ARG A 47 -13.57 -17.10 29.47
N PRO A 48 -14.79 -16.60 29.20
CA PRO A 48 -15.01 -15.67 28.07
C PRO A 48 -14.25 -14.34 28.21
N GLY A 49 -13.94 -13.90 29.44
CA GLY A 49 -13.14 -12.68 29.67
C GLY A 49 -11.77 -12.72 28.99
N LEU A 50 -11.09 -13.87 28.99
CA LEU A 50 -9.78 -14.04 28.32
C LEU A 50 -9.89 -13.89 26.81
N GLU A 51 -10.98 -14.40 26.21
CA GLU A 51 -11.21 -14.23 24.77
C GLU A 51 -11.46 -12.76 24.42
N ILE A 52 -12.22 -12.05 25.25
CA ILE A 52 -12.50 -10.62 25.07
C ILE A 52 -11.21 -9.80 25.16
N GLU A 53 -10.41 -10.00 26.20
CA GLU A 53 -9.15 -9.27 26.41
C GLU A 53 -8.18 -9.48 25.26
N ILE A 54 -7.93 -10.74 24.89
CA ILE A 54 -7.00 -11.06 23.79
C ILE A 54 -7.52 -10.53 22.45
N ALA A 55 -8.83 -10.60 22.20
CA ALA A 55 -9.42 -10.07 20.97
C ALA A 55 -9.31 -8.54 20.90
N ALA A 56 -9.50 -7.84 22.02
CA ALA A 56 -9.32 -6.39 22.10
C ALA A 56 -7.86 -6.01 21.82
N GLU A 57 -6.90 -6.63 22.53
CA GLU A 57 -5.46 -6.38 22.32
C GLU A 57 -5.03 -6.63 20.87
N LEU A 58 -5.50 -7.74 20.27
CA LEU A 58 -5.23 -8.07 18.87
C LEU A 58 -5.70 -6.95 17.93
N LEU A 59 -6.94 -6.48 18.10
CA LEU A 59 -7.53 -5.47 17.23
C LEU A 59 -6.86 -4.11 17.43
N GLU A 60 -6.62 -3.71 18.67
CA GLU A 60 -5.93 -2.45 19.00
C GLU A 60 -4.52 -2.41 18.39
N GLN A 61 -3.75 -3.48 18.55
CA GLN A 61 -2.40 -3.57 17.97
C GLN A 61 -2.44 -3.58 16.44
N TYR A 62 -3.36 -4.34 15.84
CA TYR A 62 -3.50 -4.40 14.39
C TYR A 62 -3.88 -3.05 13.78
N LEU A 63 -4.85 -2.36 14.37
CA LEU A 63 -5.28 -1.03 13.94
C LEU A 63 -4.15 -0.02 14.09
N GLY A 64 -3.51 0.03 15.27
CA GLY A 64 -2.39 0.95 15.52
C GLY A 64 -1.22 0.73 14.55
N ALA A 65 -0.85 -0.51 14.29
CA ALA A 65 0.21 -0.83 13.33
C ALA A 65 -0.18 -0.46 11.88
N SER A 66 -1.42 -0.75 11.48
CA SER A 66 -1.91 -0.48 10.13
C SER A 66 -2.02 1.02 9.86
N ASP A 67 -2.55 1.79 10.82
CA ASP A 67 -2.70 3.24 10.69
C ASP A 67 -1.34 3.93 10.63
N ALA A 68 -0.42 3.58 11.53
CA ALA A 68 0.93 4.14 11.53
C ALA A 68 1.67 3.84 10.21
N PHE A 69 1.52 2.62 9.68
CA PHE A 69 2.09 2.24 8.39
C PHE A 69 1.49 3.06 7.24
N LEU A 70 0.16 3.15 7.15
CA LEU A 70 -0.52 3.88 6.07
C LEU A 70 -0.22 5.38 6.12
N GLU A 71 -0.20 5.98 7.31
CA GLU A 71 0.18 7.38 7.49
C GLU A 71 1.62 7.63 7.05
N ASN A 72 2.55 6.75 7.44
CA ASN A 72 3.95 6.86 7.03
C ASN A 72 4.11 6.75 5.51
N MET A 73 3.45 5.76 4.89
CA MET A 73 3.49 5.56 3.45
C MET A 73 2.87 6.73 2.68
N ARG A 74 1.74 7.25 3.16
CA ARG A 74 1.10 8.46 2.60
C ARG A 74 2.08 9.63 2.64
N GLY A 75 2.64 9.95 3.81
CA GLY A 75 3.55 11.08 3.97
C GLY A 75 4.79 11.00 3.08
N ARG A 76 5.38 9.81 2.93
CA ARG A 76 6.53 9.58 2.02
C ARG A 76 6.21 9.90 0.56
N PHE A 77 5.03 9.51 0.08
CA PHE A 77 4.66 9.73 -1.32
C PHE A 77 4.13 11.15 -1.57
N GLU A 78 3.39 11.74 -0.63
CA GLU A 78 2.96 13.14 -0.69
C GLU A 78 4.15 14.10 -0.79
N ALA A 79 5.19 13.88 0.03
CA ALA A 79 6.43 14.65 -0.03
C ALA A 79 7.14 14.55 -1.40
N ARG A 80 6.92 13.48 -2.15
CA ARG A 80 7.52 13.25 -3.47
C ARG A 80 6.68 13.75 -4.64
N LEU A 81 5.40 14.12 -4.44
CA LEU A 81 4.51 14.51 -5.54
C LEU A 81 5.07 15.67 -6.38
N GLY A 82 5.67 16.67 -5.74
CA GLY A 82 6.30 17.80 -6.46
C GLY A 82 7.47 17.38 -7.36
N LEU A 83 8.26 16.38 -6.93
CA LEU A 83 9.32 15.81 -7.76
C LEU A 83 8.76 14.98 -8.90
N LEU A 84 7.79 14.12 -8.61
CA LEU A 84 7.16 13.24 -9.61
C LEU A 84 6.46 14.05 -10.71
N ARG A 85 5.78 15.14 -10.34
CA ARG A 85 5.13 16.06 -11.29
C ARG A 85 6.12 16.67 -12.28
N ARG A 86 7.35 16.98 -11.86
CA ARG A 86 8.41 17.50 -12.74
C ARG A 86 8.95 16.47 -13.74
N GLY A 87 8.59 15.19 -13.60
CA GLY A 87 8.91 14.13 -14.56
C GLY A 87 7.96 14.06 -15.75
N GLU A 88 7.06 15.03 -15.91
CA GLU A 88 6.18 15.17 -17.07
C GLU A 88 6.99 15.15 -18.38
N PRO A 89 6.62 14.30 -19.36
CA PRO A 89 7.24 14.32 -20.68
C PRO A 89 7.14 15.73 -21.28
N ARG A 90 8.27 16.30 -21.69
CA ARG A 90 8.31 17.62 -22.33
C ARG A 90 7.39 17.59 -23.55
N GLN A 91 6.42 18.50 -23.58
CA GLN A 91 5.69 18.78 -24.80
C GLN A 91 6.69 19.36 -25.81
N GLY A 92 6.74 18.77 -27.00
CA GLY A 92 7.34 19.43 -28.16
C GLY A 92 6.58 20.72 -28.51
N PRO A 93 7.01 21.46 -29.54
CA PRO A 93 6.30 22.65 -30.00
C PRO A 93 4.85 22.37 -30.45
N ASP A 94 4.53 21.12 -30.76
CA ASP A 94 3.19 20.68 -31.14
C ASP A 94 2.50 19.93 -29.98
N PRO A 95 1.30 20.35 -29.51
CA PRO A 95 0.56 19.69 -28.43
C PRO A 95 0.22 18.22 -28.70
N GLU A 96 0.17 17.79 -29.97
CA GLU A 96 -0.05 16.40 -30.36
C GLU A 96 1.23 15.53 -30.34
N GLU A 97 2.42 16.15 -30.23
CA GLU A 97 3.73 15.49 -30.32
C GLU A 97 4.36 15.15 -28.95
N ALA A 98 3.56 14.98 -27.91
CA ALA A 98 4.06 14.54 -26.60
C ALA A 98 3.72 13.05 -26.31
N PRO A 99 4.37 12.07 -26.97
CA PRO A 99 4.20 10.65 -26.64
C PRO A 99 4.29 10.39 -25.14
N GLY A 100 3.26 9.73 -24.59
CA GLY A 100 3.22 9.34 -23.18
C GLY A 100 2.73 10.41 -22.19
N HIS A 101 2.46 11.64 -22.62
CA HIS A 101 1.95 12.71 -21.75
C HIS A 101 0.61 12.35 -21.08
N GLY A 102 -0.36 11.82 -21.85
CA GLY A 102 -1.64 11.36 -21.30
C GLY A 102 -1.49 10.19 -20.32
N ALA A 103 -0.60 9.23 -20.62
CA ALA A 103 -0.33 8.08 -19.75
C ALA A 103 0.34 8.49 -18.42
N PHE A 104 1.21 9.51 -18.46
CA PHE A 104 1.83 10.12 -17.29
C PHE A 104 0.75 10.73 -16.38
N TRP A 105 -0.09 11.63 -16.89
CA TRP A 105 -1.11 12.31 -16.09
C TRP A 105 -2.18 11.36 -15.54
N LEU A 106 -2.54 10.32 -16.29
CA LEU A 106 -3.44 9.27 -15.80
C LEU A 106 -2.83 8.54 -14.59
N SER A 107 -1.56 8.14 -14.69
CA SER A 107 -0.85 7.44 -13.61
C SER A 107 -0.64 8.34 -12.39
N PHE A 108 -0.26 9.60 -12.61
CA PHE A 108 -0.08 10.59 -11.54
C PHE A 108 -1.41 10.89 -10.82
N SER A 109 -2.50 11.06 -11.57
CA SER A 109 -3.84 11.28 -11.02
C SER A 109 -4.32 10.09 -10.21
N ARG A 110 -4.05 8.86 -10.67
CA ARG A 110 -4.33 7.63 -9.93
C ARG A 110 -3.58 7.59 -8.61
N LEU A 111 -2.28 7.92 -8.59
CA LEU A 111 -1.51 8.01 -7.34
C LEU A 111 -2.13 9.01 -6.36
N CYS A 112 -2.48 10.22 -6.83
CA CYS A 112 -3.11 11.23 -6.00
C CYS A 112 -4.46 10.75 -5.42
N ALA A 113 -5.27 10.04 -6.22
CA ALA A 113 -6.53 9.47 -5.75
C ALA A 113 -6.32 8.39 -4.67
N VAL A 114 -5.31 7.53 -4.82
CA VAL A 114 -4.96 6.51 -3.82
C VAL A 114 -4.49 7.17 -2.52
N LEU A 115 -3.64 8.20 -2.59
CA LEU A 115 -3.16 8.92 -1.40
C LEU A 115 -4.30 9.60 -0.64
N ARG A 116 -5.25 10.23 -1.35
CA ARG A 116 -6.46 10.78 -0.72
C ARG A 116 -7.27 9.71 0.01
N ARG A 117 -7.45 8.54 -0.60
CA ARG A 117 -8.16 7.41 0.03
C ARG A 117 -7.42 6.90 1.27
N ALA A 118 -6.09 6.78 1.20
CA ALA A 118 -5.27 6.36 2.33
C ALA A 118 -5.36 7.35 3.53
N GLY A 119 -5.68 8.62 3.28
CA GLY A 119 -5.90 9.62 4.31
C GLY A 119 -7.35 9.81 4.78
N GLY A 120 -8.32 9.16 4.13
CA GLY A 120 -9.76 9.38 4.35
C GLY A 120 -10.39 8.55 5.48
N HIS A 121 -9.61 7.88 6.32
CA HIS A 121 -10.09 7.15 7.49
C HIS A 121 -10.19 8.02 8.76
N ARG A 122 -10.37 9.33 8.62
CA ARG A 122 -10.66 10.25 9.73
C ARG A 122 -12.12 10.68 9.69
#